data_AF-A0A957DLJ3-F1
#
_entry.id   AF-A0A957DLJ3-F1
#
_cell.length_a   1.000
_cell.length_b   1.000
_cell.length_c   1.000
_cell.angle_alpha   90.00
_cell.angle_beta   90.00
_cell.angle_gamma   90.00
#
_symmetry.space_group_name_H-M   'P 1'
#
loop_
_entity.id
_entity.type
_entity.pdbx_description
1 polymer ?
#
loop_
_entity_poly.entity_id
_entity_poly.type
_entity_poly.pdbx_seq_one_letter_code
_entity_poly.pdbx_strand_id
1 'polypeptide(L)'
;MNEEQVNFDVYAQTGNLQWQEAPAATSAWRSRVTGLVEKAKQPPQVYYLIFTAGLFVGLVVLGWGLWPVEWVDADYQHLSVDRQAVVVEAAADLNAFDGQSSRVTQLMRGWESDDMACQRALATNDMAERARLVALAWKINGIGCQQEQR
;
A
#
# COMPACT_ATOMS: atom_id res chain seq x y z
N MET A 1 -23.62 -30.75 12.62
CA MET A 1 -23.58 -29.48 13.39
C MET A 1 -22.94 -29.85 14.71
N ASN A 2 -21.64 -29.59 14.84
CA ASN A 2 -20.87 -30.02 16.01
C ASN A 2 -20.33 -28.75 16.64
N GLU A 3 -20.90 -28.38 17.79
CA GLU A 3 -20.49 -27.24 18.59
C GLU A 3 -19.21 -27.59 19.34
N GLU A 4 -18.11 -26.96 18.94
CA GLU A 4 -16.85 -27.00 19.65
C GLU A 4 -16.93 -26.01 20.83
N GLN A 5 -17.04 -26.55 22.04
CA GLN A 5 -17.06 -25.81 23.29
C GLN A 5 -15.69 -25.13 23.49
N VAL A 6 -15.63 -23.82 23.32
CA VAL A 6 -14.44 -23.02 23.59
C VAL A 6 -14.28 -22.89 25.10
N ASN A 7 -13.24 -23.53 25.64
CA ASN A 7 -12.87 -23.53 27.05
C ASN A 7 -12.32 -22.15 27.45
N PHE A 8 -13.07 -21.41 28.29
CA PHE A 8 -12.77 -20.03 28.71
C PHE A 8 -11.91 -19.96 29.99
N ASP A 9 -11.48 -21.10 30.55
CA ASP A 9 -10.82 -21.14 31.86
C ASP A 9 -9.32 -20.74 31.85
N VAL A 10 -8.78 -20.31 30.69
CA VAL A 10 -7.35 -19.94 30.55
C VAL A 10 -7.05 -18.53 31.10
N TYR A 11 -8.05 -17.69 31.39
CA TYR A 11 -7.83 -16.30 31.80
C TYR A 11 -7.81 -16.06 33.32
N ALA A 12 -8.00 -17.09 34.15
CA ALA A 12 -8.13 -16.93 35.61
C ALA A 12 -6.82 -17.14 36.41
N GLN A 13 -5.65 -17.15 35.76
CA GLN A 13 -4.36 -17.44 36.42
C GLN A 13 -3.33 -16.32 36.23
N THR A 14 -3.74 -15.07 36.51
CA THR A 14 -2.84 -13.91 36.64
C THR A 14 -2.89 -13.31 38.04
N GLY A 15 -3.00 -14.16 39.06
CA GLY A 15 -2.59 -13.79 40.41
C GLY A 15 -1.07 -13.99 40.53
N ASN A 16 -0.33 -12.92 40.81
CA ASN A 16 1.11 -12.89 41.14
C ASN A 16 2.06 -12.48 39.99
N LEU A 17 1.78 -11.38 39.30
CA LEU A 17 2.83 -10.59 38.66
C LEU A 17 3.36 -9.58 39.70
N GLN A 18 4.44 -9.94 40.39
CA GLN A 18 5.23 -8.97 41.15
C GLN A 18 5.87 -7.99 40.15
N TRP A 19 5.25 -6.82 40.00
CA TRP A 19 5.85 -5.70 39.28
C TRP A 19 7.10 -5.26 40.05
N GLN A 20 8.28 -5.65 39.57
CA GLN A 20 9.51 -4.99 39.97
C GLN A 20 9.49 -3.60 39.37
N GLU A 21 9.28 -2.59 40.21
CA GLU A 21 9.42 -1.18 39.84
C GLU A 21 10.81 -1.00 39.21
N ALA A 22 10.84 -0.62 37.94
CA ALA A 22 12.08 -0.33 37.24
C ALA A 22 12.83 0.76 38.05
N PRO A 23 14.13 0.59 38.34
CA PRO A 23 14.89 1.59 39.07
C PRO A 23 14.80 2.91 38.30
N ALA A 24 14.38 3.97 38.99
CA ALA A 24 14.22 5.30 38.43
C ALA A 24 15.51 5.71 37.70
N ALA A 25 15.52 5.57 36.38
CA ALA A 25 16.61 5.91 35.47
C ALA A 25 16.80 7.43 35.33
N THR A 26 16.40 8.21 36.33
CA THR A 26 16.22 9.66 36.24
C THR A 26 17.33 10.46 36.92
N SER A 27 18.24 9.82 37.66
CA SER A 27 19.35 10.53 38.33
C SER A 27 20.66 10.54 37.54
N ALA A 28 20.97 9.46 36.79
CA ALA A 28 22.23 9.32 36.05
C ALA A 28 22.27 10.12 34.72
N TRP A 29 21.11 10.49 34.17
CA TRP A 29 21.02 11.33 32.98
C TRP A 29 21.52 12.75 33.26
N ARG A 30 21.13 13.35 34.39
CA ARG A 30 21.37 14.78 34.69
C ARG A 30 22.86 15.12 34.69
N SER A 31 23.70 14.25 35.22
CA SER A 31 25.16 14.44 35.27
C SER A 31 25.85 14.30 33.92
N ARG A 32 25.24 13.54 32.98
CA ARG A 32 25.76 13.42 31.60
C ARG A 32 25.40 14.62 30.73
N VAL A 33 24.22 15.21 30.93
CA VAL A 33 23.83 16.43 30.18
C VAL A 33 24.68 17.62 30.60
N THR A 34 24.98 17.78 31.89
CA THR A 34 25.77 18.91 32.37
C THR A 34 27.22 18.86 31.86
N GLY A 35 27.83 17.68 31.75
CA GLY A 35 29.19 17.52 31.21
C GLY A 35 29.31 17.80 29.70
N LEU A 36 28.22 17.67 28.95
CA LEU A 36 28.18 18.02 27.51
C LEU A 36 28.08 19.54 27.31
N VAL A 37 27.37 20.25 28.19
CA VAL A 37 27.26 21.72 28.15
C VAL A 37 28.62 22.38 28.43
N GLU A 38 29.41 21.80 29.33
CA GLU A 38 30.73 22.35 29.69
C GLU A 38 31.78 22.16 28.58
N LYS A 39 31.68 21.08 27.79
CA LYS A 39 32.48 20.87 26.57
C LYS A 39 32.00 21.69 25.37
N ALA A 40 30.80 22.26 25.42
CA ALA A 40 30.27 23.14 24.36
C ALA A 40 30.81 24.58 24.45
N LYS A 41 31.93 24.81 25.14
CA LYS A 41 32.69 26.07 25.10
C LYS A 41 33.71 26.10 23.95
N GLN A 42 33.43 25.42 22.84
CA GLN A 42 34.14 25.58 21.57
C GLN A 42 33.20 26.27 20.56
N PRO A 43 33.52 27.50 20.13
CA PRO A 43 32.60 28.35 19.38
C PRO A 43 32.10 27.80 18.03
N PRO A 44 32.84 26.98 17.24
CA PRO A 44 32.36 26.63 15.89
C PRO A 44 31.25 25.57 15.89
N GLN A 45 31.13 24.72 16.91
CA GLN A 45 30.21 23.56 16.88
C GLN A 45 28.74 23.93 17.12
N VAL A 46 28.50 24.99 17.87
CA VAL A 46 27.14 25.49 18.16
C VAL A 46 26.46 25.99 16.88
N TYR A 47 27.21 26.59 15.95
CA TYR A 47 26.67 27.03 14.66
C TYR A 47 26.15 25.87 13.82
N TYR A 48 26.86 24.74 13.78
CA TYR A 48 26.41 23.56 13.05
C TYR A 48 25.14 22.97 13.64
N LEU A 49 25.03 22.92 14.97
CA LEU A 49 23.83 22.41 15.65
C LEU A 49 22.60 23.29 15.37
N ILE A 50 22.74 24.62 15.46
CA ILE A 50 21.65 25.55 15.17
C ILE A 50 21.27 25.52 13.69
N PHE A 51 22.26 25.46 12.79
CA PHE A 51 22.02 25.39 11.34
C PHE A 51 21.28 24.12 10.95
N THR A 52 21.73 22.96 11.45
CA THR A 52 21.08 21.67 11.15
C THR A 52 19.68 21.60 11.77
N ALA A 53 19.49 22.05 13.01
CA ALA A 53 18.16 22.12 13.61
C ALA A 53 17.22 23.03 12.80
N GLY A 54 17.69 24.22 12.40
CA GLY A 54 16.92 25.14 11.55
C GLY A 54 16.63 24.56 10.16
N LEU A 55 17.58 23.84 9.56
CA LEU A 55 17.42 23.16 8.28
C LEU A 55 16.37 22.05 8.37
N PHE A 56 16.42 21.20 9.40
CA PHE A 56 15.44 20.13 9.59
C PHE A 56 14.06 20.70 9.85
N VAL A 57 13.93 21.71 10.71
CA VAL A 57 12.63 22.35 10.97
C VAL A 57 12.12 23.04 9.71
N GLY A 58 12.95 23.80 9.00
CA GLY A 58 12.57 24.44 7.74
C GLY A 58 12.16 23.42 6.68
N LEU A 59 12.93 22.36 6.48
CA LEU A 59 12.69 21.35 5.45
C LEU A 59 11.48 20.47 5.79
N VAL A 60 11.32 20.04 7.05
CA VAL A 60 10.20 19.19 7.46
C VAL A 60 8.91 20.00 7.49
N VAL A 61 8.92 21.21 8.07
CA VAL A 61 7.70 22.03 8.19
C VAL A 61 7.29 22.63 6.84
N LEU A 62 8.24 23.13 6.03
CA LEU A 62 7.90 23.67 4.70
C LEU A 62 7.73 22.57 3.65
N GLY A 63 8.54 21.52 3.69
CA GLY A 63 8.47 20.44 2.71
C GLY A 63 7.24 19.56 2.89
N TRP A 64 6.93 19.16 4.13
CA TRP A 64 5.81 18.24 4.42
C TRP A 64 4.56 18.93 4.96
N GLY A 65 4.68 20.15 5.51
CA GLY A 65 3.54 20.92 6.00
C GLY A 65 2.87 21.80 4.93
N LEU A 66 3.62 22.27 3.92
CA LEU A 66 3.08 23.12 2.85
C LEU A 66 2.67 22.33 1.61
N TRP A 67 3.37 21.24 1.31
CA TRP A 67 3.01 20.29 0.26
C TRP A 67 2.77 18.91 0.88
N PRO A 68 1.54 18.58 1.30
CA PRO A 68 1.20 17.19 1.53
C PRO A 68 1.46 16.43 0.22
N VAL A 69 2.35 15.43 0.26
CA VAL A 69 2.53 14.50 -0.86
C VAL A 69 1.29 13.63 -0.93
N GLU A 70 0.30 14.11 -1.68
CA GLU A 70 -0.83 13.30 -2.08
C GLU A 70 -0.37 12.36 -3.19
N TRP A 71 -0.27 11.07 -2.87
CA TRP A 71 -0.23 10.03 -3.88
C TRP A 71 -1.65 9.92 -4.44
N VAL A 72 -2.01 10.84 -5.34
CA VAL A 72 -3.30 10.80 -6.04
C VAL A 72 -3.36 9.47 -6.77
N ASP A 73 -4.30 8.62 -6.34
CA ASP A 73 -4.74 7.34 -6.90
C ASP A 73 -3.76 6.72 -7.90
N ALA A 74 -2.96 5.75 -7.44
CA ALA A 74 -2.12 4.96 -8.33
C ALA A 74 -2.99 4.35 -9.44
N ASP A 75 -2.90 4.94 -10.64
CA ASP A 75 -3.67 4.50 -11.79
C ASP A 75 -3.29 3.06 -12.15
N TYR A 76 -4.22 2.30 -12.72
CA TYR A 76 -3.99 0.93 -13.17
C TYR A 76 -2.87 0.85 -14.23
N GLN A 77 -2.60 1.96 -14.93
CA GLN A 77 -1.46 2.12 -15.82
C GLN A 77 -0.10 1.95 -15.13
N HIS A 78 0.01 2.28 -13.84
CA HIS A 78 1.27 2.21 -13.09
C HIS A 78 1.49 0.88 -12.37
N LEU A 79 0.52 -0.05 -12.44
CA LEU A 79 0.71 -1.41 -11.94
C LEU A 79 1.71 -2.16 -12.82
N SER A 80 2.42 -3.12 -12.22
CA SER A 80 3.23 -4.06 -13.00
C SER A 80 2.32 -4.90 -13.89
N VAL A 81 2.82 -5.30 -15.07
CA VAL A 81 2.10 -6.09 -16.07
C VAL A 81 1.41 -7.33 -15.47
N ASP A 82 2.11 -8.07 -14.59
CA ASP A 82 1.51 -9.25 -13.93
C ASP A 82 0.29 -8.91 -13.06
N ARG A 83 0.27 -7.73 -12.43
CA ARG A 83 -0.86 -7.30 -11.59
C ARG A 83 -2.01 -6.74 -12.42
N GLN A 84 -1.69 -6.06 -13.52
CA GLN A 84 -2.68 -5.63 -14.50
C GLN A 84 -3.47 -6.83 -15.04
N ALA A 85 -2.77 -7.93 -15.34
CA ALA A 85 -3.39 -9.14 -15.84
C ALA A 85 -4.44 -9.74 -14.87
N VAL A 86 -4.14 -9.77 -13.57
CA VAL A 86 -5.09 -10.22 -12.53
C VAL A 86 -6.33 -9.32 -12.48
N VAL A 87 -6.16 -8.01 -12.64
CA VAL A 87 -7.29 -7.07 -12.69
C VAL A 87 -8.18 -7.32 -13.90
N VAL A 88 -7.58 -7.58 -15.07
CA VAL A 88 -8.31 -7.89 -16.31
C VAL A 88 -9.07 -9.21 -16.19
N GLU A 89 -8.46 -10.25 -15.61
CA GLU A 89 -9.12 -11.53 -15.36
C GLU A 89 -10.32 -11.38 -14.41
N ALA A 90 -10.13 -10.67 -13.29
CA ALA A 90 -11.22 -10.38 -12.36
C ALA A 90 -12.34 -9.56 -13.03
N ALA A 91 -11.98 -8.60 -13.89
CA ALA A 91 -12.94 -7.82 -14.66
C ALA A 91 -13.72 -8.69 -15.66
N ALA A 92 -13.06 -9.66 -16.30
CA ALA A 92 -13.69 -10.58 -17.24
C ALA A 92 -14.67 -11.52 -16.53
N ASP A 93 -14.32 -12.03 -15.35
CA ASP A 93 -15.22 -12.81 -14.51
C ASP A 93 -16.42 -11.99 -14.04
N LEU A 94 -16.18 -10.77 -13.54
CA LEU A 94 -17.25 -9.84 -13.17
C LEU A 94 -18.18 -9.55 -14.34
N ASN A 95 -17.64 -9.37 -15.55
CA ASN A 95 -18.43 -9.14 -16.75
C ASN A 95 -19.24 -10.39 -17.15
N ALA A 96 -18.71 -11.59 -16.91
CA ALA A 96 -19.42 -12.84 -17.16
C ALA A 96 -20.60 -13.02 -16.20
N PHE A 97 -20.49 -12.55 -14.95
CA PHE A 97 -21.59 -12.57 -13.98
C PHE A 97 -22.60 -11.43 -14.19
N ASP A 98 -22.13 -10.20 -14.43
CA ASP A 98 -22.95 -9.00 -14.62
C ASP A 98 -22.42 -8.14 -15.78
N GLY A 99 -22.86 -8.51 -16.99
CA GLY A 99 -22.51 -7.84 -18.23
C GLY A 99 -23.06 -6.42 -18.35
N GLN A 100 -24.02 -6.00 -17.53
CA GLN A 100 -24.56 -4.63 -17.56
C GLN A 100 -23.94 -3.71 -16.51
N SER A 101 -23.09 -4.25 -15.62
CA SER A 101 -22.44 -3.43 -14.60
C SER A 101 -21.61 -2.30 -15.21
N SER A 102 -21.86 -1.08 -14.73
CA SER A 102 -21.03 0.09 -15.00
C SER A 102 -19.67 0.01 -14.31
N ARG A 103 -19.50 -0.93 -13.36
CA ARG A 103 -18.28 -1.15 -12.58
C ARG A 103 -17.13 -1.63 -13.46
N VAL A 104 -17.40 -2.56 -14.37
CA VAL A 104 -16.38 -3.01 -15.34
C VAL A 104 -15.91 -1.83 -16.20
N THR A 105 -16.84 -1.03 -16.72
CA THR A 105 -16.49 0.17 -17.51
C THR A 105 -15.82 1.27 -16.69
N GLN A 106 -16.04 1.33 -15.37
CA GLN A 106 -15.30 2.22 -14.46
C GLN A 106 -13.88 1.70 -14.24
N LEU A 107 -13.72 0.40 -14.03
CA LEU A 107 -12.44 -0.24 -13.78
C LEU A 107 -11.52 -0.18 -15.02
N MET A 108 -12.07 -0.37 -16.22
CA MET A 108 -11.32 -0.38 -17.47
C MET A 108 -11.02 1.04 -18.01
N ARG A 109 -11.56 2.08 -17.38
CA ARG A 109 -11.38 3.45 -17.86
C ARG A 109 -9.98 3.96 -17.54
N GLY A 110 -9.37 4.61 -18.53
CA GLY A 110 -8.12 5.33 -18.33
C GLY A 110 -6.87 4.48 -18.37
N TRP A 111 -6.89 3.25 -18.91
CA TRP A 111 -5.68 2.45 -19.12
C TRP A 111 -5.86 1.41 -20.23
N GLU A 112 -4.74 0.88 -20.74
CA GLU A 112 -4.66 -0.09 -21.86
C GLU A 112 -5.10 -1.51 -21.46
N SER A 113 -6.37 -1.64 -21.07
CA SER A 113 -6.94 -2.88 -20.57
C SER A 113 -7.41 -3.85 -21.67
N ASP A 114 -7.67 -3.36 -22.88
CA ASP A 114 -8.14 -4.15 -24.02
C ASP A 114 -7.03 -4.99 -24.65
N ASP A 115 -5.84 -4.42 -24.84
CA ASP A 115 -4.66 -5.15 -25.32
C ASP A 115 -4.29 -6.29 -24.37
N MET A 116 -4.30 -6.00 -23.06
CA MET A 116 -4.03 -6.98 -22.01
C MET A 116 -5.06 -8.12 -22.01
N ALA A 117 -6.35 -7.80 -22.18
CA ALA A 117 -7.41 -8.81 -22.27
C ALA A 117 -7.20 -9.75 -23.46
N CYS A 118 -6.78 -9.20 -24.60
CA CYS A 118 -6.53 -9.98 -25.80
C CYS A 118 -5.25 -10.79 -25.72
N GLN A 119 -4.18 -10.25 -25.14
CA GLN A 119 -2.96 -11.00 -24.87
C GLN A 119 -3.24 -12.21 -23.97
N ARG A 120 -4.02 -12.04 -22.90
CA ARG A 120 -4.39 -13.15 -22.00
C ARG A 120 -5.32 -14.16 -22.67
N ALA A 121 -6.26 -13.70 -23.50
CA ALA A 121 -7.13 -14.58 -24.27
C ALA A 121 -6.36 -15.48 -25.25
N LEU A 122 -5.24 -14.99 -25.78
CA LEU A 122 -4.35 -15.76 -26.66
C LEU A 122 -3.40 -16.69 -25.88
N ALA A 123 -3.05 -16.33 -24.65
CA ALA A 123 -2.14 -17.09 -23.80
C ALA A 123 -2.81 -18.28 -23.08
N THR A 124 -4.12 -18.24 -22.83
CA THR A 124 -4.83 -19.35 -22.17
C THR A 124 -5.19 -20.49 -23.14
N ASN A 125 -5.18 -21.71 -22.61
CA ASN A 125 -5.66 -22.91 -23.30
C ASN A 125 -7.11 -23.25 -22.92
N ASP A 126 -7.70 -22.58 -21.92
CA ASP A 126 -9.09 -22.79 -21.54
C ASP A 126 -10.01 -21.98 -22.45
N MET A 127 -10.91 -22.69 -23.13
CA MET A 127 -11.91 -22.08 -24.02
C MET A 127 -12.93 -21.23 -23.26
N ALA A 128 -13.25 -21.57 -22.01
CA ALA A 128 -14.19 -20.81 -21.19
C ALA A 128 -13.56 -19.47 -20.75
N GLU A 129 -12.33 -19.51 -20.24
CA GLU A 129 -11.57 -18.32 -19.88
C GLU A 129 -11.37 -17.40 -21.09
N ARG A 130 -10.95 -17.97 -22.23
CA ARG A 130 -10.79 -17.23 -23.49
C ARG A 130 -12.09 -16.52 -23.90
N ALA A 131 -13.24 -17.17 -23.79
CA ALA A 131 -14.52 -16.57 -24.12
C ALA A 131 -14.86 -15.36 -23.21
N ARG A 132 -14.55 -15.43 -21.91
CA ARG A 132 -14.78 -14.32 -20.96
C ARG A 132 -13.89 -13.12 -21.28
N LEU A 133 -12.61 -13.37 -21.55
CA LEU A 133 -11.65 -12.32 -21.89
C LEU A 133 -12.01 -11.63 -23.22
N VAL A 134 -12.40 -12.40 -24.24
CA VAL A 134 -12.85 -11.82 -25.52
C VAL A 134 -14.16 -11.03 -25.36
N ALA A 135 -15.08 -11.49 -24.51
CA ALA A 135 -16.32 -10.77 -24.21
C ALA A 135 -16.04 -9.46 -23.46
N LEU A 136 -15.06 -9.45 -22.55
CA LEU A 136 -14.59 -8.22 -21.90
C LEU A 136 -14.01 -7.25 -22.94
N ALA A 137 -13.12 -7.71 -23.81
CA ALA A 137 -12.53 -6.87 -24.86
C ALA A 137 -13.61 -6.24 -25.75
N TRP A 138 -14.62 -7.02 -26.17
CA TRP A 138 -15.77 -6.50 -26.92
C TRP A 138 -16.52 -5.39 -26.19
N LYS A 139 -16.67 -5.48 -24.87
CA LYS A 139 -17.33 -4.44 -24.07
C LYS A 139 -16.53 -3.15 -23.99
N ILE A 140 -15.19 -3.23 -24.04
CA ILE A 140 -14.30 -2.08 -23.94
C ILE A 140 -14.15 -1.38 -25.29
N ASN A 141 -13.81 -2.15 -26.33
CA ASN A 141 -13.40 -1.60 -27.63
C ASN A 141 -14.44 -1.77 -28.76
N GLY A 142 -15.50 -2.56 -28.55
CA GLY A 142 -16.54 -2.81 -29.55
C GLY A 142 -16.12 -3.67 -30.75
N ILE A 143 -14.93 -4.28 -30.73
CA ILE A 143 -14.37 -5.10 -31.82
C ILE A 143 -13.89 -6.48 -31.29
N GLY A 144 -13.57 -6.57 -30.00
CA GLY A 144 -12.95 -7.74 -29.38
C GLY A 144 -11.47 -7.87 -29.74
N CYS A 145 -10.98 -9.10 -29.80
CA CYS A 145 -9.56 -9.42 -30.04
C CYS A 145 -9.22 -9.69 -31.51
N GLN A 146 -9.95 -9.05 -32.42
CA GLN A 146 -9.76 -9.27 -33.86
C GLN A 146 -8.53 -8.52 -34.42
N GLN A 147 -8.05 -7.47 -33.74
CA GLN A 147 -6.93 -6.66 -34.22
C GLN A 147 -5.56 -7.34 -34.02
N GLU A 148 -5.42 -8.18 -33.00
CA GLU A 148 -4.16 -8.85 -32.63
C GLU A 148 -3.81 -10.05 -33.52
N GLN A 149 -4.60 -10.34 -34.56
CA GLN A 149 -4.40 -11.47 -35.47
C GLN A 149 -3.89 -11.07 -36.85
N ARG A 150 -3.39 -9.84 -37.02
CA ARG A 150 -2.88 -9.33 -38.31
C ARG A 150 -1.36 -9.20 -38.36
#